data_AF-A0A7S4MIE6-F1
#
_entry.id   AF-A0A7S4MIE6-F1
#
_cell.length_a   1.000
_cell.length_b   1.000
_cell.length_c   1.000
_cell.angle_alpha   90.00
_cell.angle_beta   90.00
_cell.angle_gamma   90.00
#
_symmetry.space_group_name_H-M   'P 1'
#
loop_
_entity.id
_entity.type
_entity.pdbx_description
1 polymer ?
#
loop_
_entity_poly.entity_id
_entity_poly.type
_entity_poly.pdbx_seq_one_letter_code
_entity_poly.pdbx_strand_id
1 'polypeptide(L)'
;EFDEAAFRSKVNRALTEACKVLESNRTPQLADVVPHSYDDKFVLAENLINTAASACSHAFLSIGITHNQLEMFAGWASKRTVSLVFRGKENTKFNRKEEYKVESPSHVTEVSVGSKVLATKTDKVITTVRDYYWDFEANYEIVAICGVEDTEVIASHCVKTTLKTSSDKTPHPVSRIIEERALDISWLLHNANSNSQGTFTINRNSSDCRTPRRNPDVEKAITYFKRAKDWAHQVFSYLQNSLLPIEQNRSYDKSMLTSHGLFVPVIPSIIEEEDAKFFTTNEQNRILAEHNRSLNEKIRNLGKAFQNSSSLCTLSEATLIVVTNHIQDLFNFLIDGIDFIEHMLRLQLISALGKEVSATDFDEYMVYHQRKFFKACYAPETFSYAIRRPGRTPEGIVSIERELSNGTAEPIFTGVRSLNDVPMTFDINAATTVSFNGEKSVHAWVNQQFSGILQTKLSLKARARQFSCFIMMIGTVLSENKFEPKHAI
;
A
#
# COMPACT_ATOMS: atom_id res chain seq x y z
N GLU A 1 2.94 -11.41 0.00
CA GLU A 1 4.26 -12.03 0.11
C GLU A 1 5.23 -10.95 0.58
N PHE A 2 6.17 -11.27 1.47
CA PHE A 2 7.12 -10.31 2.00
C PHE A 2 8.15 -9.95 0.92
N ASP A 3 8.29 -8.66 0.59
CA ASP A 3 9.27 -8.18 -0.39
C ASP A 3 10.63 -7.94 0.28
N GLU A 4 11.42 -9.01 0.33
CA GLU A 4 12.73 -9.01 0.99
C GLU A 4 13.70 -8.00 0.36
N ALA A 5 13.68 -7.85 -0.97
CA ALA A 5 14.60 -6.95 -1.68
C ALA A 5 14.32 -5.48 -1.34
N ALA A 6 13.05 -5.08 -1.39
CA ALA A 6 12.63 -3.74 -0.99
C ALA A 6 12.95 -3.46 0.49
N PHE A 7 12.68 -4.43 1.36
CA PHE A 7 12.99 -4.34 2.79
C PHE A 7 14.49 -4.12 3.05
N ARG A 8 15.37 -4.95 2.47
CA ARG A 8 16.82 -4.83 2.68
C ARG A 8 17.36 -3.48 2.22
N SER A 9 16.93 -3.01 1.04
CA SER A 9 17.35 -1.69 0.55
C SER A 9 16.96 -0.56 1.51
N LYS A 10 15.80 -0.67 2.15
CA LYS A 10 15.28 0.32 3.08
C LYS A 10 16.01 0.28 4.43
N VAL A 11 16.20 -0.92 5.01
CA VAL A 11 16.82 -1.10 6.32
C VAL A 11 18.33 -0.88 6.31
N ASN A 12 19.04 -1.22 5.23
CA ASN A 12 20.50 -1.02 5.16
C ASN A 12 20.92 0.44 5.36
N ARG A 13 20.08 1.40 4.93
CA ARG A 13 20.33 2.83 5.19
C ARG A 13 20.23 3.16 6.69
N ALA A 14 19.19 2.66 7.35
CA ALA A 14 19.02 2.85 8.78
C ALA A 14 20.13 2.14 9.58
N LEU A 15 20.53 0.93 9.17
CA LEU A 15 21.64 0.20 9.77
C LEU A 15 22.95 0.97 9.65
N THR A 16 23.22 1.58 8.49
CA THR A 16 24.41 2.41 8.27
C THR A 16 24.45 3.61 9.22
N GLU A 17 23.32 4.29 9.42
CA GLU A 17 23.25 5.39 10.40
C GLU A 17 23.40 4.87 11.84
N ALA A 18 22.79 3.74 12.19
CA ALA A 18 22.98 3.13 13.51
C ALA A 18 24.46 2.79 13.77
N CYS A 19 25.19 2.25 12.78
CA CYS A 19 26.63 2.00 12.88
C CYS A 19 27.45 3.27 13.11
N LYS A 20 27.03 4.44 12.61
CA LYS A 20 27.73 5.71 12.86
C LYS A 20 27.51 6.22 14.28
N VAL A 21 26.32 5.96 14.83
CA VAL A 21 25.93 6.38 16.19
C VAL A 21 26.60 5.51 17.24
N LEU A 22 26.70 4.21 16.96
CA LEU A 22 27.41 3.26 17.79
C LEU A 22 28.92 3.44 17.57
N GLU A 23 29.73 3.25 18.60
CA GLU A 23 31.19 3.39 18.48
C GLU A 23 31.76 2.43 17.42
N SER A 24 32.91 2.77 16.83
CA SER A 24 33.53 2.05 15.69
C SER A 24 33.72 0.54 15.87
N ASN A 25 33.63 0.05 17.10
CA ASN A 25 33.86 -1.35 17.45
C ASN A 25 32.56 -2.18 17.53
N ARG A 26 31.39 -1.55 17.36
CA ARG A 26 30.09 -2.24 17.31
C ARG A 26 29.59 -2.31 15.88
N THR A 27 29.32 -3.51 15.40
CA THR A 27 28.90 -3.79 14.03
C THR A 27 27.53 -4.48 14.03
N PRO A 28 26.41 -3.75 14.23
CA PRO A 28 25.09 -4.34 14.11
C PRO A 28 24.87 -4.85 12.69
N GLN A 29 24.35 -6.07 12.59
CA GLN A 29 23.99 -6.73 11.34
C GLN A 29 22.54 -7.17 11.40
N LEU A 30 21.93 -7.45 10.25
CA LEU A 30 20.59 -8.04 10.22
C LEU A 30 20.62 -9.42 10.88
N ALA A 31 19.54 -9.75 11.58
CA ALA A 31 19.46 -10.96 12.41
C ALA A 31 19.70 -12.27 11.62
N ASP A 32 19.38 -12.31 10.33
CA ASP A 32 19.55 -13.49 9.48
C ASP A 32 21.01 -13.86 9.19
N VAL A 33 21.93 -12.91 9.33
CA VAL A 33 23.36 -13.10 9.09
C VAL A 33 24.09 -13.58 10.36
N VAL A 34 23.56 -13.25 11.54
CA VAL A 34 24.19 -13.56 12.82
C VAL A 34 23.62 -14.88 13.38
N PRO A 35 24.44 -15.88 13.75
CA PRO A 35 23.95 -17.07 14.42
C PRO A 35 23.26 -16.73 15.75
N HIS A 36 22.00 -17.14 15.92
CA HIS A 36 21.21 -16.89 17.12
C HIS A 36 20.17 -18.00 17.35
N SER A 37 19.65 -18.10 18.57
CA SER A 37 18.66 -19.11 18.96
C SER A 37 17.24 -18.76 18.53
N TYR A 38 16.30 -19.69 18.71
CA TYR A 38 14.88 -19.38 18.48
C TYR A 38 14.35 -18.34 19.48
N ASP A 39 14.79 -18.39 20.73
CA ASP A 39 14.32 -17.49 21.79
C ASP A 39 14.74 -16.04 21.57
N ASP A 40 15.88 -15.82 20.92
CA ASP A 40 16.40 -14.50 20.53
C ASP A 40 15.44 -13.75 19.59
N LYS A 41 14.61 -14.47 18.83
CA LYS A 41 13.67 -13.87 17.88
C LYS A 41 12.50 -13.18 18.58
N PHE A 42 12.12 -13.64 19.77
CA PHE A 42 11.14 -12.94 20.61
C PHE A 42 11.73 -11.66 21.16
N VAL A 43 12.98 -11.70 21.63
CA VAL A 43 13.69 -10.51 22.12
C VAL A 43 13.85 -9.48 20.99
N LEU A 44 14.14 -9.93 19.77
CA LEU A 44 14.19 -9.07 18.60
C LEU A 44 12.83 -8.40 18.31
N ALA A 45 11.73 -9.16 18.38
CA ALA A 45 10.39 -8.61 18.19
C ALA A 45 10.01 -7.60 19.29
N GLU A 46 10.35 -7.88 20.55
CA GLU A 46 10.18 -6.95 21.68
C GLU A 46 10.97 -5.66 21.45
N ASN A 47 12.24 -5.77 21.06
CA ASN A 47 13.10 -4.61 20.78
C ASN A 47 12.57 -3.74 19.65
N LEU A 48 12.07 -4.34 18.56
CA LEU A 48 11.44 -3.61 17.46
C LEU A 48 10.22 -2.82 17.93
N ILE A 49 9.33 -3.46 18.68
CA ILE A 49 8.09 -2.85 19.17
C ILE A 49 8.41 -1.74 20.19
N ASN A 50 9.34 -1.99 21.10
CA ASN A 50 9.79 -1.00 22.09
C ASN A 50 10.43 0.22 21.43
N THR A 51 11.28 0.00 20.42
CA THR A 51 11.91 1.09 19.67
C THR A 51 10.87 1.89 18.89
N ALA A 52 9.91 1.22 18.27
CA ALA A 52 8.81 1.87 17.57
C ALA A 52 7.91 2.67 18.51
N ALA A 53 7.62 2.14 19.71
CA ALA A 53 6.85 2.83 20.73
C ALA A 53 7.57 4.11 21.19
N SER A 54 8.86 4.01 21.50
CA SER A 54 9.67 5.18 21.88
C SER A 54 9.72 6.24 20.78
N ALA A 55 10.00 5.84 19.54
CA ALA A 55 10.06 6.75 18.41
C ALA A 55 8.70 7.41 18.11
N CYS A 56 7.59 6.69 18.30
CA CYS A 56 6.24 7.21 18.15
C CYS A 56 5.91 8.22 19.26
N SER A 57 6.28 7.95 20.52
CA SER A 57 6.16 8.91 21.62
C SER A 57 6.93 10.20 21.33
N HIS A 58 8.16 10.12 20.83
CA HIS A 58 8.92 11.31 20.43
C HIS A 58 8.30 12.08 19.26
N ALA A 59 7.71 11.37 18.29
CA ALA A 59 6.94 11.99 17.22
C ALA A 59 5.73 12.76 17.80
N PHE A 60 5.05 12.20 18.79
CA PHE A 60 3.95 12.88 19.49
C PHE A 60 4.40 14.11 20.30
N LEU A 61 5.57 14.07 20.92
CA LEU A 61 6.15 15.26 21.53
C LEU A 61 6.40 16.37 20.49
N SER A 62 6.80 16.00 19.27
CA SER A 62 7.10 16.94 18.18
C SER A 62 5.85 17.64 17.60
N ILE A 63 4.64 17.11 17.83
CA ILE A 63 3.38 17.78 17.44
C ILE A 63 2.78 18.65 18.56
N GLY A 64 3.48 18.78 19.70
CA GLY A 64 3.10 19.70 20.79
C GLY A 64 2.74 19.04 22.11
N ILE A 65 2.73 17.70 22.21
CA ILE A 65 2.49 17.02 23.49
C ILE A 65 3.69 17.28 24.41
N THR A 66 3.45 17.66 25.65
CA THR A 66 4.51 17.84 26.65
C THR A 66 4.70 16.59 27.50
N HIS A 67 5.87 16.42 28.13
CA HIS A 67 6.11 15.32 29.08
C HIS A 67 5.10 15.33 30.24
N ASN A 68 4.75 16.50 30.77
CA ASN A 68 3.73 16.63 31.82
C ASN A 68 2.35 16.15 31.34
N GLN A 69 1.99 16.46 30.09
CA GLN A 69 0.75 15.97 29.49
C GLN A 69 0.80 14.45 29.27
N LEU A 70 1.93 13.86 28.87
CA LEU A 70 2.06 12.39 28.78
C LEU A 70 1.87 11.72 30.14
N GLU A 71 2.44 12.26 31.21
CA GLU A 71 2.22 11.74 32.57
C GLU A 71 0.75 11.84 33.00
N MET A 72 0.11 12.97 32.70
CA MET A 72 -1.33 13.15 32.93
C MET A 72 -2.17 12.13 32.15
N PHE A 73 -1.87 11.95 30.86
CA PHE A 73 -2.57 11.00 30.00
C PHE A 73 -2.34 9.56 30.43
N ALA A 74 -1.15 9.19 30.91
CA ALA A 74 -0.89 7.89 31.51
C ALA A 74 -1.76 7.67 32.77
N GLY A 75 -1.92 8.72 33.60
CA GLY A 75 -2.87 8.71 34.71
C GLY A 75 -4.31 8.47 34.27
N TRP A 76 -4.74 9.10 33.18
CA TRP A 76 -6.07 8.87 32.58
C TRP A 76 -6.22 7.45 32.02
N ALA A 77 -5.20 6.94 31.35
CA ALA A 77 -5.20 5.62 30.71
C ALA A 77 -5.39 4.48 31.72
N SER A 78 -4.96 4.67 32.97
CA SER A 78 -5.20 3.71 34.06
C SER A 78 -6.68 3.52 34.41
N LYS A 79 -7.54 4.49 34.05
CA LYS A 79 -8.98 4.49 34.38
C LYS A 79 -9.85 4.22 33.16
N ARG A 80 -9.53 4.83 32.01
CA ARG A 80 -10.37 4.85 30.82
C ARG A 80 -9.51 4.98 29.55
N THR A 81 -10.15 4.76 28.41
CA THR A 81 -9.53 5.00 27.10
C THR A 81 -9.20 6.48 26.91
N VAL A 82 -7.99 6.76 26.42
CA VAL A 82 -7.50 8.10 26.08
C VAL A 82 -7.37 8.19 24.58
N SER A 83 -8.05 9.15 23.97
CA SER A 83 -8.03 9.36 22.51
C SER A 83 -7.40 10.70 22.16
N LEU A 84 -6.48 10.67 21.19
CA LEU A 84 -5.96 11.86 20.52
C LEU A 84 -6.87 12.21 19.36
N VAL A 85 -7.48 13.39 19.37
CA VAL A 85 -8.48 13.82 18.39
C VAL A 85 -8.01 15.06 17.64
N PHE A 86 -8.00 14.98 16.32
CA PHE A 86 -7.84 16.12 15.42
C PHE A 86 -9.22 16.58 14.96
N ARG A 87 -9.56 17.85 15.19
CA ARG A 87 -10.87 18.43 14.83
C ARG A 87 -10.76 19.91 14.52
N GLY A 88 -11.78 20.48 13.86
CA GLY A 88 -11.82 21.92 13.63
C GLY A 88 -12.91 22.39 12.68
N LYS A 89 -12.74 23.60 12.15
CA LYS A 89 -13.71 24.29 11.31
C LYS A 89 -13.02 25.22 10.30
N GLU A 90 -13.50 25.19 9.07
CA GLU A 90 -13.15 26.11 7.99
C GLU A 90 -14.27 27.15 7.82
N ASN A 91 -13.92 28.39 7.51
CA ASN A 91 -14.87 29.44 7.18
C ASN A 91 -14.38 30.26 5.99
N THR A 92 -15.31 30.66 5.12
CA THR A 92 -15.04 31.53 3.97
C THR A 92 -15.96 32.74 4.04
N LYS A 93 -15.37 33.95 4.04
CA LYS A 93 -16.12 35.20 4.13
C LYS A 93 -15.80 36.08 2.93
N PHE A 94 -16.82 36.74 2.38
CA PHE A 94 -16.62 37.77 1.36
C PHE A 94 -15.87 38.96 1.98
N ASN A 95 -14.79 39.41 1.33
CA ASN A 95 -13.98 40.54 1.78
C ASN A 95 -14.35 41.79 0.98
N ARG A 96 -14.10 41.81 -0.33
CA ARG A 96 -14.36 42.98 -1.19
C ARG A 96 -14.47 42.64 -2.67
N LYS A 97 -14.96 43.61 -3.47
CA LYS A 97 -15.03 43.56 -4.93
C LYS A 97 -14.22 44.70 -5.54
N GLU A 98 -13.41 44.41 -6.55
CA GLU A 98 -12.65 45.38 -7.34
C GLU A 98 -13.07 45.30 -8.80
N GLU A 99 -13.23 46.45 -9.45
CA GLU A 99 -13.55 46.55 -10.89
C GLU A 99 -12.53 47.43 -11.59
N TYR A 100 -11.95 46.94 -12.68
CA TYR A 100 -11.03 47.72 -13.53
C TYR A 100 -11.21 47.38 -15.00
N LYS A 101 -10.77 48.29 -15.86
CA LYS A 101 -10.90 48.19 -17.31
C LYS A 101 -9.58 47.74 -17.90
N VAL A 102 -9.62 46.67 -18.72
CA VAL A 102 -8.48 46.18 -19.49
C VAL A 102 -8.74 46.49 -20.97
N GLU A 103 -7.81 47.21 -21.59
CA GLU A 103 -7.88 47.52 -23.02
C GLU A 103 -7.26 46.37 -23.83
N SER A 104 -7.97 45.93 -24.88
CA SER A 104 -7.43 44.99 -25.87
C SER A 104 -6.45 45.68 -26.84
N PRO A 105 -5.60 44.91 -27.54
CA PRO A 105 -4.78 45.46 -28.63
C PRO A 105 -5.64 46.20 -29.64
N SER A 106 -5.25 47.43 -29.99
CA SER A 106 -6.03 48.31 -30.86
C SER A 106 -6.11 47.77 -32.29
N HIS A 107 -7.33 47.69 -32.85
CA HIS A 107 -7.52 47.39 -34.27
C HIS A 107 -7.67 48.70 -35.04
N VAL A 108 -6.69 49.03 -35.88
CA VAL A 108 -6.76 50.19 -36.77
C VAL A 108 -7.39 49.75 -38.09
N THR A 109 -8.40 50.46 -38.55
CA THR A 109 -8.96 50.34 -39.90
C THR A 109 -8.75 51.66 -40.64
N GLU A 110 -8.05 51.59 -41.78
CA GLU A 110 -7.86 52.72 -42.67
C GLU A 110 -9.03 52.80 -43.65
N VAL A 111 -9.73 53.94 -43.67
CA VAL A 111 -10.79 54.20 -44.65
C VAL A 111 -10.18 54.95 -45.83
N SER A 112 -10.15 54.31 -47.00
CA SER A 112 -9.66 54.88 -48.25
C SER A 112 -10.79 55.07 -49.26
N VAL A 113 -10.75 56.19 -50.01
CA VAL A 113 -11.60 56.44 -51.18
C VAL A 113 -10.67 56.84 -52.32
N GLY A 114 -10.46 55.93 -53.28
CA GLY A 114 -9.42 56.07 -54.31
C GLY A 114 -8.00 55.88 -53.75
N SER A 115 -6.99 56.46 -54.39
CA SER A 115 -5.55 56.34 -54.03
C SER A 115 -5.10 57.23 -52.85
N LYS A 116 -6.02 57.74 -52.02
CA LYS A 116 -5.71 58.54 -50.82
C LYS A 116 -6.45 58.00 -49.58
N VAL A 117 -5.70 57.74 -48.52
CA VAL A 117 -6.24 57.44 -47.18
C VAL A 117 -6.81 58.72 -46.58
N LEU A 118 -8.08 58.69 -46.16
CA LEU A 118 -8.83 59.87 -45.69
C LEU A 118 -8.96 59.92 -44.17
N ALA A 119 -9.00 58.77 -43.49
CA ALA A 119 -9.06 58.69 -42.02
C ALA A 119 -8.65 57.31 -41.49
N THR A 120 -7.98 57.28 -40.35
CA THR A 120 -7.73 56.08 -39.53
C THR A 120 -8.78 55.98 -38.42
N LYS A 121 -9.50 54.87 -38.36
CA LYS A 121 -10.41 54.52 -37.25
C LYS A 121 -9.70 53.53 -36.34
N THR A 122 -9.58 53.85 -35.06
CA THR A 122 -9.00 52.94 -34.05
C THR A 122 -10.12 52.40 -33.18
N ASP A 123 -10.45 51.13 -33.33
CA ASP A 123 -11.40 50.44 -32.45
C ASP A 123 -10.63 49.76 -31.30
N LYS A 124 -11.02 50.07 -30.05
CA LYS A 124 -10.53 49.40 -28.84
C LYS A 124 -11.69 48.70 -28.14
N VAL A 125 -11.57 47.40 -27.91
CA VAL A 125 -12.51 46.69 -27.02
C VAL A 125 -12.02 46.88 -25.59
N ILE A 126 -12.83 47.55 -24.76
CA ILE A 126 -12.58 47.73 -23.33
C ILE A 126 -13.34 46.63 -22.58
N THR A 127 -12.61 45.73 -21.93
CA THR A 127 -13.21 44.67 -21.11
C THR A 127 -13.18 45.06 -19.64
N THR A 128 -14.34 45.15 -19.00
CA THR A 128 -14.42 45.34 -17.55
C THR A 128 -14.17 44.01 -16.84
N VAL A 129 -13.08 43.91 -16.09
CA VAL A 129 -12.76 42.75 -15.24
C VAL A 129 -13.28 43.02 -13.83
N ARG A 130 -13.92 42.01 -13.23
CA ARG A 130 -14.40 42.05 -11.86
C ARG A 130 -13.69 40.98 -11.06
N ASP A 131 -12.99 41.42 -10.02
CA ASP A 131 -12.30 40.54 -9.10
C ASP A 131 -12.99 40.59 -7.73
N TYR A 132 -13.30 39.40 -7.20
CA TYR A 132 -13.91 39.20 -5.89
C TYR A 132 -12.87 38.58 -4.96
N TYR A 133 -12.71 39.19 -3.79
CA TYR A 133 -11.76 38.75 -2.76
C TYR A 133 -12.51 38.11 -1.61
N TRP A 134 -12.01 36.96 -1.15
CA TRP A 134 -12.61 36.17 -0.08
C TRP A 134 -11.56 35.83 0.96
N ASP A 135 -11.88 36.01 2.24
CA ASP A 135 -11.02 35.56 3.33
C ASP A 135 -11.38 34.13 3.70
N PHE A 136 -10.40 33.24 3.59
CA PHE A 136 -10.49 31.86 4.02
C PHE A 136 -9.73 31.70 5.34
N GLU A 137 -10.35 31.03 6.31
CA GLU A 137 -9.79 30.75 7.63
C GLU A 137 -10.05 29.30 8.02
N ALA A 138 -9.00 28.58 8.42
CA ALA A 138 -9.12 27.25 9.01
C ALA A 138 -8.62 27.29 10.46
N ASN A 139 -9.50 26.91 11.39
CA ASN A 139 -9.18 26.72 12.79
C ASN A 139 -9.25 25.24 13.12
N TYR A 140 -8.18 24.66 13.64
CA TYR A 140 -8.17 23.25 14.02
C TYR A 140 -7.30 23.03 15.25
N GLU A 141 -7.58 21.97 15.97
CA GLU A 141 -6.89 21.62 17.20
C GLU A 141 -6.63 20.12 17.29
N ILE A 142 -5.59 19.79 18.05
CA ILE A 142 -5.30 18.45 18.53
C ILE A 142 -5.61 18.45 20.02
N VAL A 143 -6.48 17.55 20.44
CA VAL A 143 -6.92 17.44 21.83
C VAL A 143 -6.78 15.99 22.32
N ALA A 144 -6.47 15.81 23.59
CA ALA A 144 -6.60 14.53 24.25
C ALA A 144 -7.92 14.48 25.01
N ILE A 145 -8.67 13.40 24.85
CA ILE A 145 -9.97 13.20 25.49
C ILE A 145 -9.96 11.89 26.26
N CYS A 146 -10.42 11.94 27.51
CA CYS A 146 -10.65 10.78 28.37
C CYS A 146 -12.12 10.80 28.84
N GLY A 147 -12.96 9.96 28.22
CA GLY A 147 -14.40 9.97 28.49
C GLY A 147 -15.08 11.25 28.00
N VAL A 148 -16.00 11.81 28.80
CA VAL A 148 -16.81 13.00 28.44
C VAL A 148 -16.34 14.27 29.18
N GLU A 149 -15.61 14.11 30.28
CA GLU A 149 -15.32 15.19 31.24
C GLU A 149 -13.88 15.70 31.11
N ASP A 150 -12.93 14.81 30.85
CA ASP A 150 -11.51 15.16 30.80
C ASP A 150 -11.11 15.46 29.35
N THR A 151 -10.79 16.72 29.06
CA THR A 151 -10.28 17.17 27.76
C THR A 151 -9.12 18.12 27.96
N GLU A 152 -8.01 17.87 27.25
CA GLU A 152 -6.83 18.73 27.26
C GLU A 152 -6.48 19.15 25.83
N VAL A 153 -6.28 20.45 25.62
CA VAL A 153 -5.83 20.98 24.33
C VAL A 153 -4.31 20.86 24.23
N ILE A 154 -3.85 20.11 23.23
CA ILE A 154 -2.41 19.90 22.98
C ILE A 154 -1.89 21.02 22.09
N ALA A 155 -2.58 21.28 20.99
CA ALA A 155 -2.21 22.30 20.03
C ALA A 155 -3.47 22.89 19.39
N SER A 156 -3.47 24.21 19.18
CA SER A 156 -4.54 24.93 18.51
C SER A 156 -3.93 25.84 17.44
N HIS A 157 -4.49 25.77 16.24
CA HIS A 157 -3.95 26.42 15.06
C HIS A 157 -5.04 27.22 14.34
N CYS A 158 -4.66 28.40 13.84
CA CYS A 158 -5.50 29.28 13.05
C CYS A 158 -4.67 29.78 11.86
N VAL A 159 -5.04 29.36 10.65
CA VAL A 159 -4.39 29.79 9.40
C VAL A 159 -5.37 30.51 8.51
N LYS A 160 -4.88 31.53 7.81
CA LYS A 160 -5.71 32.43 6.99
C LYS A 160 -5.05 32.72 5.66
N THR A 161 -5.87 32.90 4.62
CA THR A 161 -5.42 33.41 3.32
C THR A 161 -6.53 34.17 2.62
N THR A 162 -6.17 35.03 1.67
CA THR A 162 -7.14 35.74 0.83
C THR A 162 -7.14 35.13 -0.57
N LEU A 163 -8.33 34.75 -1.03
CA LEU A 163 -8.59 34.14 -2.33
C LEU A 163 -9.12 35.19 -3.31
N LYS A 164 -8.73 35.07 -4.58
CA LYS A 164 -9.22 35.91 -5.67
C LYS A 164 -10.02 35.07 -6.67
N THR A 165 -11.23 35.52 -7.01
CA THR A 165 -12.10 34.88 -8.01
C THR A 165 -12.66 35.90 -9.00
N SER A 166 -13.02 35.46 -10.21
CA SER A 166 -13.70 36.29 -11.22
C SER A 166 -15.24 36.28 -11.10
N SER A 167 -15.76 35.54 -10.12
CA SER A 167 -17.18 35.25 -9.91
C SER A 167 -17.58 35.58 -8.48
N ASP A 168 -18.79 36.09 -8.31
CA ASP A 168 -19.45 36.40 -7.03
C ASP A 168 -19.93 35.13 -6.27
N LYS A 169 -19.63 33.95 -6.80
CA LYS A 169 -19.91 32.69 -6.12
C LYS A 169 -18.79 32.37 -5.13
N THR A 170 -19.16 32.03 -3.90
CA THR A 170 -18.20 31.65 -2.86
C THR A 170 -17.33 30.49 -3.34
N PRO A 171 -15.98 30.60 -3.28
CA PRO A 171 -15.07 29.56 -3.79
C PRO A 171 -15.08 28.28 -2.94
N HIS A 172 -15.39 28.39 -1.65
CA HIS A 172 -15.48 27.30 -0.69
C HIS A 172 -16.73 27.47 0.18
N PRO A 173 -17.19 26.44 0.92
CA PRO A 173 -18.32 26.60 1.83
C PRO A 173 -18.11 27.75 2.84
N VAL A 174 -19.18 28.49 3.15
CA VAL A 174 -19.16 29.60 4.11
C VAL A 174 -18.69 29.13 5.49
N SER A 175 -19.08 27.90 5.86
CA SER A 175 -18.68 27.22 7.08
C SER A 175 -18.67 25.72 6.80
N ARG A 176 -17.58 25.04 7.15
CA ARG A 176 -17.44 23.58 7.04
C ARG A 176 -16.79 23.03 8.30
N ILE A 177 -17.36 21.98 8.86
CA ILE A 177 -16.75 21.24 9.97
C ILE A 177 -15.70 20.30 9.40
N ILE A 178 -14.52 20.29 10.00
CA ILE A 178 -13.47 19.30 9.71
C ILE A 178 -13.85 18.03 10.46
N GLU A 179 -14.02 16.93 9.74
CA GLU A 179 -14.35 15.63 10.32
C GLU A 179 -13.32 15.22 11.38
N GLU A 180 -13.83 14.80 12.54
CA GLU A 180 -13.00 14.41 13.68
C GLU A 180 -12.24 13.12 13.39
N ARG A 181 -10.93 13.12 13.69
CA ARG A 181 -10.05 11.96 13.50
C ARG A 181 -9.49 11.57 14.86
N ALA A 182 -9.92 10.44 15.38
CA ALA A 182 -9.55 9.96 16.71
C ALA A 182 -8.57 8.78 16.64
N LEU A 183 -7.57 8.79 17.52
CA LEU A 183 -6.64 7.70 17.75
C LEU A 183 -6.65 7.33 19.24
N ASP A 184 -7.01 6.09 19.55
CA ASP A 184 -6.82 5.53 20.90
C ASP A 184 -5.31 5.35 21.17
N ILE A 185 -4.78 6.16 22.09
CA ILE A 185 -3.38 6.13 22.52
C ILE A 185 -3.15 5.35 23.81
N SER A 186 -4.20 4.74 24.40
CA SER A 186 -4.08 4.00 25.65
C SER A 186 -3.05 2.88 25.55
N TRP A 187 -2.98 2.15 24.43
CA TRP A 187 -1.99 1.09 24.30
C TRP A 187 -0.56 1.62 24.43
N LEU A 188 -0.24 2.76 23.79
CA LEU A 188 1.08 3.36 23.88
C LEU A 188 1.38 3.83 25.31
N LEU A 189 0.42 4.47 25.97
CA LEU A 189 0.56 4.95 27.35
C LEU A 189 0.79 3.82 28.36
N HIS A 190 0.29 2.61 28.10
CA HIS A 190 0.58 1.43 28.93
C HIS A 190 1.91 0.75 28.60
N ASN A 191 2.47 1.00 27.41
CA ASN A 191 3.68 0.35 26.91
C ASN A 191 4.83 1.32 26.70
N ALA A 192 4.75 2.52 27.27
CA ALA A 192 5.82 3.50 27.31
C ALA A 192 5.87 4.13 28.72
N ASN A 193 7.07 4.29 29.26
CA ASN A 193 7.26 4.94 30.55
C ASN A 193 7.22 6.48 30.43
N SER A 194 7.35 7.20 31.55
CA SER A 194 7.36 8.67 31.59
C SER A 194 8.49 9.30 30.77
N ASN A 195 9.59 8.57 30.55
CA ASN A 195 10.70 8.99 29.70
C ASN A 195 10.47 8.65 28.21
N SER A 196 9.25 8.27 27.82
CA SER A 196 8.92 7.86 26.45
C SER A 196 9.71 6.62 25.98
N GLN A 197 10.17 5.76 26.89
CA GLN A 197 10.83 4.50 26.53
C GLN A 197 9.81 3.36 26.52
N GLY A 198 9.82 2.56 25.45
CA GLY A 198 8.99 1.37 25.31
C GLY A 198 9.28 0.31 26.39
N THR A 199 8.22 -0.28 26.94
CA THR A 199 8.26 -1.30 28.00
C THR A 199 7.44 -2.55 27.67
N PHE A 200 7.14 -2.76 26.39
CA PHE A 200 6.42 -3.91 25.87
C PHE A 200 7.23 -5.21 26.06
N THR A 201 6.52 -6.28 26.41
CA THR A 201 7.05 -7.64 26.54
C THR A 201 6.05 -8.64 25.96
N ILE A 202 6.54 -9.78 25.47
CA ILE A 202 5.72 -10.82 24.86
C ILE A 202 5.43 -11.92 25.88
N ASN A 203 4.15 -12.23 26.10
CA ASN A 203 3.80 -13.43 26.85
C ASN A 203 3.97 -14.68 25.96
N ARG A 204 5.08 -15.39 26.18
CA ARG A 204 5.40 -16.64 25.47
C ARG A 204 4.57 -17.85 25.93
N ASN A 205 3.99 -17.78 27.13
CA ASN A 205 3.24 -18.89 27.74
C ASN A 205 1.77 -18.94 27.30
N SER A 206 1.34 -18.02 26.44
CA SER A 206 -0.01 -18.05 25.89
C SER A 206 -0.21 -19.26 24.98
N SER A 207 -1.35 -19.95 25.11
CA SER A 207 -1.73 -21.06 24.23
C SER A 207 -1.85 -20.65 22.75
N ASP A 208 -2.08 -19.36 22.50
CA ASP A 208 -2.19 -18.80 21.15
C ASP A 208 -0.84 -18.27 20.61
N CYS A 209 0.25 -18.42 21.35
CA CYS A 209 1.60 -18.06 20.91
C CYS A 209 2.14 -19.14 19.95
N ARG A 210 2.30 -18.81 18.66
CA ARG A 210 2.84 -19.74 17.65
C ARG A 210 4.25 -19.38 17.22
N THR A 211 4.48 -18.11 16.95
CA THR A 211 5.78 -17.53 16.59
C THR A 211 5.86 -16.11 17.19
N PRO A 212 7.03 -15.43 17.20
CA PRO A 212 7.10 -14.04 17.62
C PRO A 212 6.11 -13.14 16.87
N ARG A 213 6.00 -13.31 15.55
CA ARG A 213 5.02 -12.60 14.72
C ARG A 213 3.57 -12.97 15.05
N ARG A 214 3.31 -14.26 15.28
CA ARG A 214 1.98 -14.84 15.55
C ARG A 214 1.77 -15.02 17.05
N ASN A 215 1.82 -13.91 17.76
CA ASN A 215 1.58 -13.82 19.19
C ASN A 215 0.49 -12.78 19.48
N PRO A 216 -0.46 -13.03 20.41
CA PRO A 216 -1.54 -12.09 20.71
C PRO A 216 -1.10 -10.68 21.14
N ASP A 217 0.02 -10.56 21.86
CA ASP A 217 0.52 -9.26 22.33
C ASP A 217 1.15 -8.47 21.17
N VAL A 218 1.87 -9.15 20.27
CA VAL A 218 2.40 -8.57 19.04
C VAL A 218 1.27 -8.13 18.10
N GLU A 219 0.20 -8.92 17.98
CA GLU A 219 -0.98 -8.53 17.18
C GLU A 219 -1.68 -7.28 17.74
N LYS A 220 -1.77 -7.14 19.06
CA LYS A 220 -2.29 -5.91 19.70
C LYS A 220 -1.40 -4.71 19.40
N ALA A 221 -0.08 -4.87 19.49
CA ALA A 221 0.88 -3.82 19.16
C ALA A 221 0.73 -3.38 17.69
N ILE A 222 0.72 -4.34 16.76
CA ILE A 222 0.52 -4.09 15.33
C ILE A 222 -0.81 -3.39 15.07
N THR A 223 -1.89 -3.83 15.74
CA THR A 223 -3.21 -3.19 15.61
C THR A 223 -3.18 -1.73 16.05
N TYR A 224 -2.51 -1.43 17.15
CA TYR A 224 -2.30 -0.05 17.60
C TYR A 224 -1.54 0.77 16.56
N PHE A 225 -0.35 0.33 16.12
CA PHE A 225 0.44 1.12 15.18
C PHE A 225 -0.23 1.25 13.80
N LYS A 226 -1.04 0.27 13.39
CA LYS A 226 -1.87 0.39 12.19
C LYS A 226 -2.88 1.53 12.34
N ARG A 227 -3.58 1.61 13.48
CA ARG A 227 -4.49 2.73 13.77
C ARG A 227 -3.75 4.07 13.84
N ALA A 228 -2.56 4.09 14.42
CA ALA A 228 -1.72 5.29 14.47
C ALA A 228 -1.30 5.75 13.06
N LYS A 229 -0.90 4.81 12.19
CA LYS A 229 -0.65 5.08 10.77
C LYS A 229 -1.88 5.62 10.07
N ASP A 230 -3.04 5.01 10.26
CA ASP A 230 -4.29 5.42 9.60
C ASP A 230 -4.70 6.83 10.04
N TRP A 231 -4.62 7.12 11.34
CA TRP A 231 -4.84 8.47 11.89
C TRP A 231 -3.85 9.49 11.33
N ALA A 232 -2.56 9.15 11.31
CA ALA A 232 -1.53 10.04 10.78
C ALA A 232 -1.72 10.30 9.28
N HIS A 233 -2.05 9.28 8.50
CA HIS A 233 -2.38 9.42 7.08
C HIS A 233 -3.60 10.31 6.86
N GLN A 234 -4.63 10.15 7.69
CA GLN A 234 -5.81 10.99 7.67
C GLN A 234 -5.43 12.47 7.90
N VAL A 235 -4.77 12.79 9.01
CA VAL A 235 -4.34 14.17 9.31
C VAL A 235 -3.46 14.73 8.20
N PHE A 236 -2.48 13.97 7.73
CA PHE A 236 -1.63 14.31 6.59
C PHE A 236 -2.46 14.65 5.35
N SER A 237 -3.42 13.80 4.98
CA SER A 237 -4.23 13.96 3.78
C SER A 237 -5.12 15.21 3.85
N TYR A 238 -5.67 15.53 5.02
CA TYR A 238 -6.38 16.78 5.21
C TYR A 238 -5.47 17.99 4.94
N LEU A 239 -4.34 18.08 5.64
CA LEU A 239 -3.44 19.22 5.53
C LEU A 239 -2.89 19.34 4.09
N GLN A 240 -2.28 18.27 3.57
CA GLN A 240 -1.57 18.26 2.31
C GLN A 240 -2.48 18.32 1.07
N ASN A 241 -3.63 17.63 1.11
CA ASN A 241 -4.50 17.44 -0.06
C ASN A 241 -5.80 18.24 -0.01
N SER A 242 -6.20 18.76 1.16
CA SER A 242 -7.44 19.54 1.29
C SER A 242 -7.15 21.00 1.65
N LEU A 243 -6.31 21.26 2.66
CA LEU A 243 -6.04 22.62 3.16
C LEU A 243 -5.04 23.39 2.30
N LEU A 244 -3.81 22.88 2.13
CA LEU A 244 -2.76 23.57 1.38
C LEU A 244 -3.08 23.86 -0.10
N PRO A 245 -3.91 23.04 -0.80
CA PRO A 245 -4.36 23.37 -2.15
C PRO A 245 -5.25 24.61 -2.29
N ILE A 246 -5.84 25.10 -1.19
CA ILE A 246 -6.68 26.31 -1.21
C ILE A 246 -5.85 27.56 -1.49
N GLU A 247 -4.58 27.55 -1.09
CA GLU A 247 -3.66 28.67 -1.32
C GLU A 247 -3.25 28.76 -2.80
N GLN A 248 -3.73 29.80 -3.47
CA GLN A 248 -3.49 30.03 -4.91
C GLN A 248 -2.03 30.42 -5.22
N ASN A 249 -1.40 31.20 -4.33
CA ASN A 249 -0.03 31.68 -4.48
C ASN A 249 0.84 31.17 -3.33
N ARG A 250 1.55 30.06 -3.57
CA ARG A 250 2.42 29.46 -2.56
C ARG A 250 3.79 30.14 -2.55
N SER A 251 4.28 30.47 -1.37
CA SER A 251 5.62 31.04 -1.17
C SER A 251 6.68 29.99 -0.78
N TYR A 252 6.32 28.71 -0.70
CA TYR A 252 7.17 27.65 -0.17
C TYR A 252 7.33 26.48 -1.15
N ASP A 253 8.43 25.75 -1.00
CA ASP A 253 8.69 24.53 -1.76
C ASP A 253 8.02 23.30 -1.10
N LYS A 254 7.04 22.72 -1.78
CA LYS A 254 6.32 21.52 -1.34
C LYS A 254 7.25 20.30 -1.20
N SER A 255 8.38 20.26 -1.91
CA SER A 255 9.34 19.15 -1.82
C SER A 255 9.93 18.99 -0.42
N MET A 256 9.92 20.05 0.39
CA MET A 256 10.40 20.02 1.78
C MET A 256 9.46 19.28 2.74
N LEU A 257 8.17 19.18 2.39
CA LEU A 257 7.09 18.56 3.18
C LEU A 257 7.10 17.03 3.06
N THR A 258 8.21 16.42 3.43
CA THR A 258 8.44 14.98 3.38
C THR A 258 9.25 14.52 4.59
N SER A 259 8.97 13.29 5.05
CA SER A 259 9.79 12.57 6.03
C SER A 259 11.08 12.01 5.44
N HIS A 260 11.29 12.13 4.12
CA HIS A 260 12.50 11.64 3.47
C HIS A 260 13.77 12.22 4.11
N GLY A 261 14.72 11.32 4.38
CA GLY A 261 15.99 11.65 5.05
C GLY A 261 15.93 11.61 6.58
N LEU A 262 14.76 11.44 7.20
CA LEU A 262 14.69 11.16 8.63
C LEU A 262 15.23 9.78 8.96
N PHE A 263 15.98 9.69 10.04
CA PHE A 263 16.47 8.42 10.54
C PHE A 263 15.32 7.63 11.19
N VAL A 264 15.17 6.35 10.84
CA VAL A 264 14.17 5.46 11.45
C VAL A 264 14.91 4.44 12.31
N PRO A 265 14.71 4.43 13.64
CA PRO A 265 15.50 3.59 14.55
C PRO A 265 15.01 2.13 14.64
N VAL A 266 13.89 1.79 13.98
CA VAL A 266 13.27 0.46 14.05
C VAL A 266 13.98 -0.50 13.10
N ILE A 267 14.99 -1.20 13.63
CA ILE A 267 15.91 -2.04 12.85
C ILE A 267 15.99 -3.44 13.47
N PRO A 268 15.75 -4.53 12.72
CA PRO A 268 15.88 -5.90 13.22
C PRO A 268 17.35 -6.35 13.19
N SER A 269 18.17 -5.71 14.03
CA SER A 269 19.61 -5.95 14.07
C SER A 269 20.07 -6.65 15.35
N ILE A 270 21.12 -7.44 15.19
CA ILE A 270 21.88 -8.13 16.24
C ILE A 270 23.35 -7.72 16.10
N ILE A 271 24.07 -7.62 17.21
CA ILE A 271 25.52 -7.41 17.21
C ILE A 271 26.20 -8.79 17.25
N GLU A 272 27.08 -9.04 16.28
CA GLU A 272 27.90 -10.25 16.22
C GLU A 272 29.09 -10.13 17.18
N GLU A 273 29.07 -10.92 18.25
CA GLU A 273 30.21 -11.16 19.16
C GLU A 273 30.40 -12.67 19.32
N GLU A 274 31.03 -13.15 20.41
CA GLU A 274 31.10 -14.58 20.72
C GLU A 274 29.70 -15.23 20.77
N ASP A 275 28.70 -14.47 21.22
CA ASP A 275 27.28 -14.80 21.21
C ASP A 275 26.46 -13.67 20.54
N ALA A 276 25.25 -13.99 20.06
CA ALA A 276 24.31 -13.00 19.58
C ALA A 276 23.92 -12.03 20.70
N LYS A 277 24.24 -10.74 20.52
CA LYS A 277 23.89 -9.69 21.49
C LYS A 277 22.91 -8.68 20.91
N PHE A 278 22.01 -8.25 21.78
CA PHE A 278 21.10 -7.14 21.50
C PHE A 278 21.68 -5.83 22.03
N PHE A 279 21.16 -4.72 21.51
CA PHE A 279 21.52 -3.40 22.02
C PHE A 279 21.24 -3.30 23.52
N THR A 280 22.24 -2.85 24.27
CA THR A 280 22.06 -2.43 25.66
C THR A 280 21.12 -1.23 25.74
N THR A 281 20.54 -0.98 26.92
CA THR A 281 19.70 0.21 27.13
C THR A 281 20.42 1.52 26.76
N ASN A 282 21.73 1.62 27.01
CA ASN A 282 22.51 2.80 26.63
C ASN A 282 22.64 2.95 25.11
N GLU A 283 22.90 1.86 24.38
CA GLU A 283 22.97 1.87 22.91
C GLU A 283 21.61 2.19 22.28
N GLN A 284 20.53 1.62 22.81
CA GLN A 284 19.16 1.96 22.40
C GLN A 284 18.86 3.45 22.61
N ASN A 285 19.24 4.00 23.76
CA ASN A 285 19.08 5.43 24.05
C ASN A 285 19.89 6.30 23.08
N ARG A 286 21.10 5.90 22.67
CA ARG A 286 21.90 6.63 21.66
C ARG A 286 21.23 6.62 20.29
N ILE A 287 20.73 5.46 19.86
CA ILE A 287 19.99 5.33 18.58
C ILE A 287 18.73 6.20 18.60
N LEU A 288 17.96 6.17 19.70
CA LEU A 288 16.77 7.02 19.85
C LEU A 288 17.13 8.51 19.93
N ALA A 289 18.25 8.87 20.55
CA ALA A 289 18.75 10.24 20.58
C ALA A 289 19.12 10.73 19.17
N GLU A 290 19.70 9.88 18.32
CA GLU A 290 19.97 10.21 16.92
C GLU A 290 18.66 10.39 16.12
N HIS A 291 17.67 9.54 16.35
CA HIS A 291 16.34 9.71 15.73
C HIS A 291 15.75 11.08 16.10
N ASN A 292 15.77 11.44 17.38
CA ASN A 292 15.33 12.75 17.86
C ASN A 292 16.15 13.90 17.28
N ARG A 293 17.47 13.75 17.18
CA ARG A 293 18.37 14.74 16.58
C ARG A 293 17.97 14.99 15.12
N SER A 294 17.77 13.93 14.33
CA SER A 294 17.40 14.02 12.91
C SER A 294 16.03 14.70 12.72
N LEU A 295 15.05 14.39 13.57
CA LEU A 295 13.72 14.99 13.54
C LEU A 295 13.77 16.48 13.90
N ASN A 296 14.47 16.83 14.98
CA ASN A 296 14.64 18.22 15.40
C ASN A 296 15.42 19.06 14.38
N GLU A 297 16.41 18.47 13.71
CA GLU A 297 17.11 19.13 12.61
C GLU A 297 16.19 19.40 11.42
N LYS A 298 15.34 18.43 11.04
CA LYS A 298 14.33 18.62 10.00
C LYS A 298 13.35 19.73 10.36
N ILE A 299 12.81 19.74 11.58
CA ILE A 299 11.90 20.80 12.06
C ILE A 299 12.59 22.17 12.04
N ARG A 300 13.86 22.25 12.47
CA ARG A 300 14.63 23.50 12.39
C ARG A 300 14.82 24.00 10.96
N ASN A 301 15.04 23.09 10.02
CA ASN A 301 15.15 23.42 8.60
C ASN A 301 13.80 23.87 8.01
N LEU A 302 12.69 23.27 8.43
CA LEU A 302 11.35 23.78 8.11
C LEU A 302 11.15 25.19 8.69
N GLY A 303 11.59 25.45 9.92
CA GLY A 303 11.51 26.79 10.52
C GLY A 303 12.21 27.87 9.69
N LYS A 304 13.30 27.54 9.00
CA LYS A 304 13.98 28.45 8.08
C LYS A 304 13.20 28.66 6.77
N ALA A 305 12.50 27.65 6.27
CA ALA A 305 11.76 27.72 5.01
C ALA A 305 10.35 28.34 5.17
N PHE A 306 9.72 28.18 6.32
CA PHE A 306 8.34 28.57 6.61
C PHE A 306 8.25 29.74 7.61
N GLN A 307 8.99 30.83 7.32
CA GLN A 307 9.07 32.01 8.21
C GLN A 307 7.86 32.95 8.10
N ASN A 308 7.10 32.87 7.00
CA ASN A 308 5.99 33.78 6.72
C ASN A 308 4.68 33.29 7.38
N SER A 309 4.08 34.14 8.22
CA SER A 309 2.83 33.85 8.91
C SER A 309 1.56 34.07 8.08
N SER A 310 1.67 34.60 6.85
CA SER A 310 0.53 34.92 5.98
C SER A 310 0.12 33.80 5.02
N SER A 311 0.71 32.61 5.17
CA SER A 311 0.44 31.42 4.34
C SER A 311 -0.45 30.42 5.07
N LEU A 312 -1.13 29.54 4.33
CA LEU A 312 -1.84 28.40 4.92
C LEU A 312 -0.90 27.32 5.45
N CYS A 313 0.39 27.36 5.09
CA CYS A 313 1.41 26.47 5.63
C CYS A 313 2.38 27.26 6.50
N THR A 314 2.21 27.21 7.83
CA THR A 314 3.21 27.72 8.77
C THR A 314 4.18 26.60 9.17
N LEU A 315 5.13 26.90 10.06
CA LEU A 315 5.97 25.88 10.68
C LEU A 315 5.15 24.77 11.34
N SER A 316 4.01 25.11 11.94
CA SER A 316 3.15 24.14 12.62
C SER A 316 2.55 23.11 11.65
N GLU A 317 1.94 23.57 10.55
CA GLU A 317 1.41 22.68 9.51
C GLU A 317 2.51 21.86 8.87
N ALA A 318 3.65 22.47 8.55
CA ALA A 318 4.79 21.79 7.96
C ALA A 318 5.33 20.68 8.88
N THR A 319 5.45 20.97 10.18
CA THR A 319 5.86 20.01 11.20
C THR A 319 4.86 18.87 11.31
N LEU A 320 3.56 19.19 11.40
CA LEU A 320 2.51 18.17 11.52
C LEU A 320 2.47 17.26 10.29
N ILE A 321 2.64 17.79 9.07
CA ILE A 321 2.74 17.02 7.83
C ILE A 321 3.95 16.08 7.84
N VAL A 322 5.13 16.58 8.21
CA VAL A 322 6.36 15.76 8.22
C VAL A 322 6.31 14.69 9.30
N VAL A 323 5.84 15.03 10.51
CA VAL A 323 5.75 14.09 11.63
C VAL A 323 4.69 13.01 11.38
N THR A 324 3.51 13.37 10.84
CA THR A 324 2.49 12.36 10.48
C THR A 324 2.93 11.47 9.33
N ASN A 325 3.75 11.95 8.40
CA ASN A 325 4.40 11.09 7.42
C ASN A 325 5.42 10.15 8.08
N HIS A 326 6.24 10.67 9.01
CA HIS A 326 7.22 9.87 9.75
C HIS A 326 6.58 8.77 10.60
N ILE A 327 5.42 9.01 11.23
CA ILE A 327 4.67 7.97 11.96
C ILE A 327 4.28 6.81 11.02
N GLN A 328 3.90 7.12 9.77
CA GLN A 328 3.60 6.09 8.78
C GLN A 328 4.87 5.28 8.43
N ASP A 329 6.02 5.94 8.30
CA ASP A 329 7.31 5.27 8.09
C ASP A 329 7.66 4.34 9.26
N LEU A 330 7.54 4.80 10.51
CA LEU A 330 7.79 3.99 11.70
C LEU A 330 6.98 2.69 11.69
N PHE A 331 5.68 2.75 11.38
CA PHE A 331 4.85 1.55 11.27
C PHE A 331 5.31 0.64 10.13
N ASN A 332 5.61 1.19 8.95
CA ASN A 332 6.05 0.38 7.81
C ASN A 332 7.34 -0.36 8.18
N PHE A 333 8.33 0.31 8.80
CA PHE A 333 9.55 -0.33 9.28
C PHE A 333 9.27 -1.40 10.34
N LEU A 334 8.34 -1.16 11.27
CA LEU A 334 7.96 -2.13 12.28
C LEU A 334 7.35 -3.40 11.66
N ILE A 335 6.38 -3.25 10.77
CA ILE A 335 5.73 -4.39 10.12
C ILE A 335 6.73 -5.16 9.26
N ASP A 336 7.50 -4.46 8.42
CA ASP A 336 8.48 -5.14 7.59
C ASP A 336 9.52 -5.88 8.45
N GLY A 337 9.95 -5.30 9.58
CA GLY A 337 10.90 -5.94 10.50
C GLY A 337 10.32 -7.14 11.24
N ILE A 338 9.06 -7.09 11.61
CA ILE A 338 8.35 -8.20 12.29
C ILE A 338 8.01 -9.32 11.30
N ASP A 339 7.63 -8.99 10.06
CA ASP A 339 7.42 -9.97 8.98
C ASP A 339 8.75 -10.59 8.52
N PHE A 340 9.86 -9.84 8.55
CA PHE A 340 11.20 -10.37 8.31
C PHE A 340 11.57 -11.49 9.29
N ILE A 341 11.19 -11.37 10.58
CA ILE A 341 11.41 -12.43 11.57
C ILE A 341 10.67 -13.71 11.19
N GLU A 342 9.41 -13.59 10.74
CA GLU A 342 8.60 -14.74 10.31
C GLU A 342 9.16 -15.36 9.01
N HIS A 343 9.60 -14.52 8.07
CA HIS A 343 10.24 -14.97 6.83
C HIS A 343 11.53 -15.75 7.12
N MET A 344 12.38 -15.24 8.01
CA MET A 344 13.59 -15.92 8.47
C MET A 344 13.25 -17.28 9.10
N LEU A 345 12.22 -17.36 9.95
CA LEU A 345 11.75 -18.62 10.53
C LEU A 345 11.29 -19.61 9.47
N ARG A 346 10.56 -19.15 8.46
CA ARG A 346 10.11 -19.97 7.33
C ARG A 346 11.30 -20.52 6.54
N LEU A 347 12.29 -19.69 6.23
CA LEU A 347 13.50 -20.12 5.51
C LEU A 347 14.29 -21.16 6.30
N GLN A 348 14.43 -20.99 7.61
CA GLN A 348 15.10 -21.97 8.48
C GLN A 348 14.34 -23.30 8.53
N LEU A 349 13.00 -23.26 8.56
CA LEU A 349 12.16 -24.46 8.50
C LEU A 349 12.31 -25.19 7.15
N ILE A 350 12.29 -24.46 6.04
CA ILE A 350 12.50 -25.03 4.70
C ILE A 350 13.89 -25.66 4.60
N SER A 351 14.92 -24.97 5.09
CA SER A 351 16.29 -25.48 5.12
C SER A 351 16.40 -26.78 5.93
N ALA A 352 15.71 -26.86 7.07
CA ALA A 352 15.69 -28.06 7.92
C ALA A 352 14.92 -29.23 7.29
N LEU A 353 13.83 -28.97 6.56
CA LEU A 353 13.02 -29.99 5.89
C LEU A 353 13.55 -30.39 4.51
N GLY A 354 14.34 -29.53 3.87
CA GLY A 354 15.00 -29.73 2.58
C GLY A 354 14.18 -29.28 1.35
N LYS A 355 12.84 -29.28 1.41
CA LYS A 355 12.00 -28.82 0.29
C LYS A 355 10.59 -28.41 0.75
N GLU A 356 10.05 -27.36 0.16
CA GLU A 356 8.62 -27.02 0.23
C GLU A 356 7.84 -27.76 -0.86
N VAL A 357 6.73 -28.40 -0.50
CA VAL A 357 5.86 -29.11 -1.44
C VAL A 357 4.92 -28.12 -2.12
N SER A 358 5.01 -28.02 -3.44
CA SER A 358 4.15 -27.18 -4.28
C SER A 358 2.97 -27.96 -4.89
N ALA A 359 2.04 -27.23 -5.52
CA ALA A 359 0.97 -27.84 -6.34
C ALA A 359 1.54 -28.72 -7.46
N THR A 360 2.62 -28.27 -8.10
CA THR A 360 3.31 -29.01 -9.16
C THR A 360 3.88 -30.33 -8.64
N ASP A 361 4.53 -30.31 -7.48
CA ASP A 361 5.06 -31.53 -6.86
C ASP A 361 3.96 -32.55 -6.55
N PHE A 362 2.81 -32.05 -6.09
CA PHE A 362 1.66 -32.91 -5.82
C PHE A 362 1.04 -33.48 -7.10
N ASP A 363 0.95 -32.69 -8.17
CA ASP A 363 0.47 -33.18 -9.47
C ASP A 363 1.38 -34.27 -10.04
N GLU A 364 2.71 -34.07 -10.00
CA GLU A 364 3.69 -35.06 -10.42
C GLU A 364 3.57 -36.36 -9.61
N TYR A 365 3.41 -36.22 -8.29
CA TYR A 365 3.15 -37.33 -7.38
C TYR A 365 1.87 -38.08 -7.78
N MET A 366 0.78 -37.36 -8.05
CA MET A 366 -0.50 -37.96 -8.45
C MET A 366 -0.38 -38.69 -9.79
N VAL A 367 0.26 -38.11 -10.81
CA VAL A 367 0.47 -38.76 -12.11
C VAL A 367 1.28 -40.04 -11.97
N TYR A 368 2.35 -40.02 -11.17
CA TYR A 368 3.16 -41.20 -10.90
C TYR A 368 2.34 -42.33 -10.26
N HIS A 369 1.53 -42.01 -9.25
CA HIS A 369 0.72 -42.98 -8.54
C HIS A 369 -0.47 -43.50 -9.36
N GLN A 370 -1.12 -42.66 -10.15
CA GLN A 370 -2.22 -43.05 -11.02
C GLN A 370 -1.81 -44.13 -12.02
N ARG A 371 -0.58 -44.08 -12.55
CA ARG A 371 -0.03 -45.14 -13.43
C ARG A 371 0.07 -46.50 -12.75
N LYS A 372 0.19 -46.53 -11.42
CA LYS A 372 0.24 -47.78 -10.64
C LYS A 372 -1.14 -48.26 -10.21
N PHE A 373 -2.07 -47.35 -9.94
CA PHE A 373 -3.40 -47.68 -9.44
C PHE A 373 -4.39 -48.06 -10.55
N PHE A 374 -4.31 -47.43 -11.72
CA PHE A 374 -5.22 -47.70 -12.82
C PHE A 374 -4.64 -48.74 -13.79
N LYS A 375 -5.53 -49.55 -14.37
CA LYS A 375 -5.19 -50.29 -15.60
C LYS A 375 -4.89 -49.28 -16.70
N ALA A 376 -4.06 -49.65 -17.68
CA ALA A 376 -3.66 -48.75 -18.77
C ALA A 376 -4.85 -48.04 -19.46
N CYS A 377 -5.97 -48.72 -19.67
CA CYS A 377 -7.18 -48.15 -20.28
C CYS A 377 -7.99 -47.18 -19.40
N TYR A 378 -7.66 -47.05 -18.12
CA TYR A 378 -8.31 -46.14 -17.17
C TYR A 378 -7.33 -45.10 -16.59
N ALA A 379 -6.05 -45.19 -16.91
CA ALA A 379 -5.06 -44.22 -16.47
C ALA A 379 -5.32 -42.88 -17.18
N PRO A 380 -5.23 -41.74 -16.47
CA PRO A 380 -5.35 -40.43 -17.11
C PRO A 380 -4.31 -40.25 -18.22
N GLU A 381 -4.74 -39.65 -19.31
CA GLU A 381 -3.93 -39.37 -20.50
C GLU A 381 -3.84 -37.86 -20.74
N THR A 382 -2.80 -37.43 -21.44
CA THR A 382 -2.67 -36.03 -21.83
C THR A 382 -3.82 -35.61 -22.74
N PHE A 383 -4.45 -34.46 -22.49
CA PHE A 383 -5.39 -33.84 -23.42
C PHE A 383 -4.61 -33.28 -24.62
N SER A 384 -4.31 -34.14 -25.58
CA SER A 384 -3.60 -33.81 -26.82
C SER A 384 -4.05 -34.75 -27.92
N TYR A 385 -4.86 -34.23 -28.84
CA TYR A 385 -5.52 -35.00 -29.88
C TYR A 385 -5.05 -34.58 -31.26
N ALA A 386 -4.66 -35.56 -32.07
CA ALA A 386 -4.37 -35.36 -33.47
C ALA A 386 -5.68 -35.22 -34.27
N ILE A 387 -5.87 -34.08 -34.94
CA ILE A 387 -7.01 -33.84 -35.83
C ILE A 387 -6.71 -34.49 -37.18
N ARG A 388 -7.53 -35.44 -37.61
CA ARG A 388 -7.35 -36.18 -38.87
C ARG A 388 -8.66 -36.64 -39.46
N ARG A 389 -8.69 -36.75 -40.79
CA ARG A 389 -9.74 -37.47 -41.51
C ARG A 389 -9.52 -38.99 -41.40
N PRO A 390 -10.59 -39.81 -41.52
CA PRO A 390 -10.47 -41.27 -41.53
C PRO A 390 -9.42 -41.74 -42.55
N GLY A 391 -8.48 -42.57 -42.10
CA GLY A 391 -7.41 -43.14 -42.94
C GLY A 391 -6.36 -42.14 -43.45
N ARG A 392 -6.29 -40.92 -42.92
CA ARG A 392 -5.34 -39.89 -43.35
C ARG A 392 -4.34 -39.49 -42.25
N THR A 393 -3.24 -38.88 -42.66
CA THR A 393 -2.28 -38.26 -41.76
C THR A 393 -2.90 -37.08 -41.00
N PRO A 394 -2.48 -36.80 -39.76
CA PRO A 394 -2.96 -35.65 -39.00
C PRO A 394 -2.77 -34.32 -39.73
N GLU A 395 -3.82 -33.50 -39.72
CA GLU A 395 -3.90 -32.14 -40.25
C GLU A 395 -3.56 -31.10 -39.18
N GLY A 396 -3.65 -31.48 -37.90
CA GLY A 396 -3.31 -30.63 -36.78
C GLY A 396 -3.36 -31.35 -35.44
N ILE A 397 -3.20 -30.57 -34.37
CA ILE A 397 -3.27 -31.03 -32.98
C ILE A 397 -4.11 -30.03 -32.18
N VAL A 398 -4.95 -30.55 -31.29
CA VAL A 398 -5.66 -29.77 -30.28
C VAL A 398 -5.24 -30.26 -28.90
N SER A 399 -4.81 -29.35 -28.03
CA SER A 399 -4.41 -29.64 -26.65
C SER A 399 -4.96 -28.61 -25.67
N ILE A 400 -5.19 -29.02 -24.42
CA ILE A 400 -5.39 -28.09 -23.31
C ILE A 400 -4.10 -28.11 -22.51
N GLU A 401 -3.44 -26.96 -22.45
CA GLU A 401 -2.10 -26.82 -21.86
C GLU A 401 -2.14 -25.93 -20.62
N ARG A 402 -1.43 -26.36 -19.57
CA ARG A 402 -1.17 -25.56 -18.37
C ARG A 402 0.15 -24.81 -18.51
N GLU A 403 0.17 -23.57 -18.02
CA GLU A 403 1.40 -22.79 -17.92
C GLU A 403 2.18 -23.20 -16.66
N LEU A 404 3.45 -23.57 -16.84
CA LEU A 404 4.38 -23.91 -15.77
C LEU A 404 5.10 -22.66 -15.28
N SER A 405 5.65 -22.72 -14.06
CA SER A 405 6.38 -21.61 -13.42
C SER A 405 7.58 -21.11 -14.21
N ASN A 406 8.17 -21.94 -15.08
CA ASN A 406 9.28 -21.60 -15.96
C ASN A 406 8.85 -20.95 -17.29
N GLY A 407 7.56 -20.64 -17.47
CA GLY A 407 7.01 -20.05 -18.70
C GLY A 407 6.81 -21.04 -19.85
N THR A 408 7.08 -22.33 -19.65
CA THR A 408 6.73 -23.38 -20.62
C THR A 408 5.30 -23.85 -20.40
N ALA A 409 4.69 -24.47 -21.41
CA ALA A 409 3.34 -25.01 -21.32
C ALA A 409 3.33 -26.50 -21.70
N GLU A 410 2.54 -27.28 -20.97
CA GLU A 410 2.40 -28.72 -21.20
C GLU A 410 0.94 -29.18 -21.19
N PRO A 411 0.56 -30.21 -21.95
CA PRO A 411 -0.79 -30.76 -21.92
C PRO A 411 -1.19 -31.29 -20.54
N ILE A 412 -2.42 -30.98 -20.09
CA ILE A 412 -2.95 -31.51 -18.83
C ILE A 412 -3.31 -32.99 -18.94
N PHE A 413 -3.23 -33.72 -17.82
CA PHE A 413 -3.73 -35.09 -17.72
C PHE A 413 -5.22 -35.11 -17.40
N THR A 414 -5.98 -35.94 -18.11
CA THR A 414 -7.43 -36.07 -17.94
C THR A 414 -7.85 -37.53 -17.95
N GLY A 415 -8.83 -37.88 -17.13
CA GLY A 415 -9.53 -39.15 -17.28
C GLY A 415 -10.42 -39.08 -18.52
N VAL A 416 -10.28 -40.04 -19.43
CA VAL A 416 -10.98 -40.03 -20.72
C VAL A 416 -11.94 -41.21 -20.80
N ARG A 417 -13.16 -40.94 -21.28
CA ARG A 417 -14.11 -41.99 -21.65
C ARG A 417 -14.66 -41.72 -23.04
N SER A 418 -14.41 -42.66 -23.96
CA SER A 418 -15.02 -42.65 -25.29
C SER A 418 -16.53 -42.95 -25.18
N LEU A 419 -17.32 -42.21 -25.94
CA LEU A 419 -18.77 -42.36 -26.06
C LEU A 419 -19.14 -43.06 -27.37
N ASN A 420 -20.37 -43.56 -27.43
CA ASN A 420 -20.93 -44.15 -28.65
C ASN A 420 -21.01 -43.13 -29.79
N ASP A 421 -20.74 -43.59 -31.01
CA ASP A 421 -20.74 -42.78 -32.23
C ASP A 421 -22.17 -42.52 -32.72
N VAL A 422 -22.83 -41.58 -32.04
CA VAL A 422 -24.13 -41.00 -32.45
C VAL A 422 -23.87 -39.65 -33.14
N PRO A 423 -24.39 -39.40 -34.35
CA PRO A 423 -24.24 -38.12 -35.03
C PRO A 423 -24.70 -36.94 -34.18
N MET A 424 -23.92 -35.87 -34.16
CA MET A 424 -24.31 -34.60 -33.52
C MET A 424 -24.79 -33.60 -34.57
N THR A 425 -25.69 -32.72 -34.15
CA THR A 425 -26.26 -31.68 -35.00
C THR A 425 -26.13 -30.29 -34.38
N PHE A 426 -25.98 -29.29 -35.23
CA PHE A 426 -26.08 -27.88 -34.86
C PHE A 426 -26.67 -27.07 -36.01
N ASP A 427 -27.33 -25.97 -35.69
CA ASP A 427 -27.97 -25.10 -36.68
C ASP A 427 -27.01 -23.98 -37.10
N ILE A 428 -26.83 -23.78 -38.42
CA ILE A 428 -26.14 -22.59 -38.97
C ILE A 428 -27.11 -21.40 -38.98
N ASN A 429 -28.37 -21.65 -39.32
CA ASN A 429 -29.46 -20.69 -39.33
C ASN A 429 -30.81 -21.41 -39.19
N ALA A 430 -31.92 -20.67 -39.16
CA ALA A 430 -33.27 -21.23 -38.98
C ALA A 430 -33.70 -22.27 -40.04
N ALA A 431 -33.01 -22.35 -41.18
CA ALA A 431 -33.34 -23.26 -42.28
C ALA A 431 -32.26 -24.32 -42.54
N THR A 432 -31.12 -24.29 -41.84
CA THR A 432 -29.95 -25.14 -42.14
C THR A 432 -29.38 -25.77 -40.89
N THR A 433 -29.53 -27.09 -40.78
CA THR A 433 -28.90 -27.92 -39.74
C THR A 433 -27.76 -28.73 -40.34
N VAL A 434 -26.59 -28.67 -39.71
CA VAL A 434 -25.43 -29.49 -40.06
C VAL A 434 -25.38 -30.69 -39.14
N SER A 435 -25.18 -31.87 -39.72
CA SER A 435 -24.87 -33.10 -38.98
C SER A 435 -23.39 -33.44 -39.15
N PHE A 436 -22.74 -33.86 -38.06
CA PHE A 436 -21.34 -34.25 -38.06
C PHE A 436 -21.10 -35.47 -37.17
N ASN A 437 -20.12 -36.28 -37.58
CA ASN A 437 -19.69 -37.50 -36.90
C ASN A 437 -18.23 -37.38 -36.49
N GLY A 438 -17.80 -38.19 -35.52
CA GLY A 438 -16.42 -38.21 -35.08
C GLY A 438 -16.26 -38.87 -33.72
N GLU A 439 -15.00 -39.04 -33.31
CA GLU A 439 -14.69 -39.52 -31.97
C GLU A 439 -15.25 -38.55 -30.93
N LYS A 440 -16.07 -39.09 -30.02
CA LYS A 440 -16.65 -38.34 -28.90
C LYS A 440 -16.05 -38.87 -27.62
N SER A 441 -15.45 -37.98 -26.85
CA SER A 441 -14.85 -38.31 -25.56
C SER A 441 -15.27 -37.31 -24.50
N VAL A 442 -15.52 -37.82 -23.29
CA VAL A 442 -15.71 -37.00 -22.10
C VAL A 442 -14.42 -36.99 -21.31
N HIS A 443 -14.00 -35.79 -20.92
CA HIS A 443 -12.79 -35.55 -20.16
C HIS A 443 -13.13 -35.08 -18.75
N ALA A 444 -12.47 -35.66 -17.76
CA ALA A 444 -12.49 -35.18 -16.38
C ALA A 444 -11.08 -34.74 -15.98
N TRP A 445 -10.99 -33.54 -15.41
CA TRP A 445 -9.75 -32.99 -14.87
C TRP A 445 -9.96 -32.60 -13.41
N VAL A 446 -8.98 -32.93 -12.57
CA VAL A 446 -8.94 -32.53 -11.16
C VAL A 446 -7.78 -31.55 -11.00
N ASN A 447 -8.08 -30.31 -10.62
CA ASN A 447 -7.08 -29.29 -10.35
C ASN A 447 -6.83 -29.20 -8.84
N GLN A 448 -5.57 -29.23 -8.43
CA GLN A 448 -5.17 -29.09 -7.03
C GLN A 448 -4.58 -27.70 -6.82
N GLN A 449 -4.99 -27.04 -5.73
CA GLN A 449 -4.53 -25.70 -5.41
C GLN A 449 -4.28 -25.58 -3.91
N PHE A 450 -3.08 -25.12 -3.55
CA PHE A 450 -2.77 -24.71 -2.19
C PHE A 450 -3.24 -23.27 -1.97
N SER A 451 -3.69 -22.97 -0.75
CA SER A 451 -4.14 -21.63 -0.37
C SER A 451 -3.06 -20.57 -0.66
N GLY A 452 -3.44 -19.43 -1.25
CA GLY A 452 -2.55 -18.31 -1.53
C GLY A 452 -1.77 -18.40 -2.85
N ILE A 453 -1.83 -19.51 -3.58
CA ILE A 453 -1.24 -19.63 -4.93
C ILE A 453 -2.28 -19.20 -5.97
N LEU A 454 -1.88 -18.43 -6.98
CA LEU A 454 -2.75 -18.05 -8.10
C LEU A 454 -3.25 -19.29 -8.86
N GLN A 455 -4.46 -19.17 -9.43
CA GLN A 455 -5.07 -20.27 -10.16
C GLN A 455 -4.21 -20.69 -11.38
N THR A 456 -4.07 -22.00 -11.58
CA THR A 456 -3.42 -22.59 -12.76
C THR A 456 -4.01 -22.00 -14.03
N LYS A 457 -3.18 -21.32 -14.83
CA LYS A 457 -3.60 -20.79 -16.13
C LYS A 457 -3.65 -21.91 -17.15
N LEU A 458 -4.82 -22.08 -17.77
CA LEU A 458 -5.05 -23.03 -18.85
C LEU A 458 -5.23 -22.32 -20.18
N SER A 459 -4.78 -22.96 -21.25
CA SER A 459 -4.96 -22.49 -22.62
C SER A 459 -5.36 -23.63 -23.55
N LEU A 460 -6.40 -23.42 -24.35
CA LEU A 460 -6.74 -24.31 -25.45
C LEU A 460 -5.87 -23.93 -26.65
N LYS A 461 -5.05 -24.87 -27.12
CA LYS A 461 -4.13 -24.70 -28.24
C LYS A 461 -4.59 -25.54 -29.41
N ALA A 462 -4.86 -24.89 -30.54
CA ALA A 462 -5.11 -25.53 -31.81
C ALA A 462 -3.96 -25.20 -32.76
N ARG A 463 -3.25 -26.23 -33.27
CA ARG A 463 -2.08 -26.08 -34.14
C ARG A 463 -2.33 -26.86 -35.43
N ALA A 464 -2.50 -26.15 -36.55
CA ALA A 464 -2.55 -26.78 -37.88
C ALA A 464 -1.14 -27.08 -38.39
N ARG A 465 -0.98 -28.18 -39.13
CA ARG A 465 0.26 -28.48 -39.86
C ARG A 465 0.39 -27.56 -41.08
N GLN A 466 1.61 -27.47 -41.60
CA GLN A 466 1.87 -26.72 -42.83
C GLN A 466 0.94 -27.21 -43.96
N PHE A 467 0.27 -26.27 -44.63
CA PHE A 467 -0.70 -26.52 -45.71
C PHE A 467 -1.96 -27.31 -45.29
N SER A 468 -2.31 -27.33 -44.00
CA SER A 468 -3.54 -27.94 -43.48
C SER A 468 -4.40 -26.89 -42.79
N CYS A 469 -5.71 -27.12 -42.72
CA CYS A 469 -6.65 -26.32 -41.93
C CYS A 469 -7.73 -27.22 -41.33
N PHE A 470 -8.26 -26.81 -40.18
CA PHE A 470 -9.43 -27.41 -39.57
C PHE A 470 -10.19 -26.31 -38.82
N ILE A 471 -11.49 -26.50 -38.64
CA ILE A 471 -12.34 -25.55 -37.92
C ILE A 471 -12.48 -26.04 -36.48
N MET A 472 -12.26 -25.16 -35.52
CA MET A 472 -12.48 -25.44 -34.11
C MET A 472 -13.73 -24.71 -33.62
N MET A 473 -14.74 -25.46 -33.20
CA MET A 473 -15.94 -24.89 -32.58
C MET A 473 -15.95 -25.17 -31.09
N ILE A 474 -16.25 -24.15 -30.30
CA ILE A 474 -16.38 -24.22 -28.84
C ILE A 474 -17.82 -23.85 -28.49
N GLY A 475 -18.47 -24.67 -27.67
CA GLY A 475 -19.88 -24.53 -27.39
C GLY A 475 -20.37 -25.42 -26.25
N THR A 476 -21.68 -25.50 -26.09
CA THR A 476 -22.34 -26.34 -25.08
C THR A 476 -22.93 -27.57 -25.75
N VAL A 477 -22.72 -28.76 -25.18
CA VAL A 477 -23.47 -29.96 -25.56
C VAL A 477 -24.80 -29.96 -24.78
N LEU A 478 -25.93 -29.84 -25.48
CA LEU A 478 -27.26 -29.72 -24.87
C LEU A 478 -27.93 -31.08 -24.63
N SER A 479 -27.67 -32.04 -25.52
CA SER A 479 -28.17 -33.42 -25.47
C SER A 479 -27.18 -34.36 -26.17
N GLU A 480 -27.45 -35.67 -26.16
CA GLU A 480 -26.60 -36.68 -26.80
C GLU A 480 -26.28 -36.42 -28.29
N ASN A 481 -27.16 -35.70 -28.98
CA ASN A 481 -27.10 -35.42 -30.42
C ASN A 481 -27.16 -33.93 -30.79
N LYS A 482 -27.10 -33.00 -29.82
CA LYS A 482 -27.23 -31.55 -30.08
C LYS A 482 -26.08 -30.76 -29.46
N PHE A 483 -25.38 -30.01 -30.31
CA PHE A 483 -24.30 -29.09 -29.94
C PHE A 483 -24.71 -27.65 -30.27
N GLU A 484 -24.48 -26.73 -29.34
CA GLU A 484 -24.73 -25.31 -29.50
C GLU A 484 -23.39 -24.56 -29.60
N PRO A 485 -22.91 -24.22 -30.81
CA PRO A 485 -21.66 -23.49 -30.98
C PRO A 485 -21.78 -22.06 -30.44
N LYS A 486 -20.76 -21.62 -29.70
CA LYS A 486 -20.65 -20.24 -29.16
C LYS A 486 -19.50 -19.47 -29.79
N HIS A 487 -18.42 -20.16 -30.12
CA HIS A 487 -17.25 -19.60 -30.78
C HIS A 487 -16.78 -20.57 -31.87
N ALA A 488 -16.22 -20.02 -32.95
CA ALA A 488 -15.58 -20.78 -34.02
C ALA A 488 -14.29 -20.06 -34.45
N ILE A 489 -13.22 -20.81 -34.68
CA ILE A 489 -11.91 -20.33 -35.12
C ILE A 489 -11.45 -21.16 -36.32
#